data_AF-A0A6L5Q7A4-F1
#
_entry.id   AF-A0A6L5Q7A4-F1
#
_cell.length_a   1.000
_cell.length_b   1.000
_cell.length_c   1.000
_cell.angle_alpha   90.00
_cell.angle_beta   90.00
_cell.angle_gamma   90.00
#
_symmetry.space_group_name_H-M   'P 1'
#
loop_
_entity.id
_entity.type
_entity.pdbx_description
1 polymer ?
#
loop_
_entity_poly.entity_id
_entity_poly.type
_entity_poly.pdbx_seq_one_letter_code
_entity_poly.pdbx_strand_id
1 'polypeptide(L)'
;MKLTKEERKEITYQIGDIIDQKCRRCYYNRSSNESFSVNECKSCPTGDELRQLGRYFDTQPKKNGGPRKRIPVGLTPEIVRGLNQQGIPDKEISIMYDRSFTYVGKLKKKWESEGKWKGPTNMREIKRGGANA
;
A
#
# COMPACT_ATOMS: atom_id res chain seq x y z
N MET A 1 -15.70 0.05 -17.83
CA MET A 1 -16.95 0.82 -18.02
C MET A 1 -17.14 1.73 -16.81
N LYS A 2 -17.49 3.00 -16.99
CA LYS A 2 -17.82 3.89 -15.85
C LYS A 2 -19.32 3.81 -15.64
N LEU A 3 -19.74 3.37 -14.46
CA LEU A 3 -21.16 3.40 -14.06
C LEU A 3 -21.64 4.84 -13.93
N THR A 4 -22.86 5.07 -14.39
CA THR A 4 -23.66 6.27 -14.13
C THR A 4 -24.01 6.39 -12.64
N LYS A 5 -24.54 7.53 -12.21
CA LYS A 5 -24.94 7.73 -10.81
C LYS A 5 -26.13 6.84 -10.44
N GLU A 6 -27.02 6.66 -11.40
CA GLU A 6 -28.24 5.89 -11.33
C GLU A 6 -27.92 4.40 -11.19
N GLU A 7 -27.05 3.85 -12.04
CA GLU A 7 -26.58 2.46 -11.94
C GLU A 7 -25.84 2.20 -10.61
N ARG A 8 -25.01 3.16 -10.15
CA ARG A 8 -24.37 3.03 -8.83
C ARG A 8 -25.37 2.97 -7.69
N LYS A 9 -26.43 3.78 -7.77
CA LYS A 9 -27.50 3.80 -6.76
C LYS A 9 -28.26 2.48 -6.77
N GLU A 10 -28.59 1.96 -7.94
CA GLU A 10 -29.28 0.67 -8.10
C GLU A 10 -28.44 -0.50 -7.55
N ILE A 11 -27.16 -0.61 -7.92
CA ILE A 11 -26.27 -1.65 -7.40
C ILE A 11 -26.14 -1.55 -5.87
N THR A 12 -26.11 -0.33 -5.33
CA THR A 12 -26.04 -0.12 -3.87
C THR A 12 -27.30 -0.66 -3.16
N TYR A 13 -28.49 -0.41 -3.71
CA TYR A 13 -29.72 -0.97 -3.16
C TYR A 13 -29.76 -2.50 -3.31
N GLN A 14 -29.36 -3.04 -4.46
CA GLN A 14 -29.28 -4.48 -4.67
C GLN A 14 -28.36 -5.17 -3.65
N ILE A 15 -27.19 -4.56 -3.36
CA ILE A 15 -26.30 -5.05 -2.30
C ILE A 15 -27.00 -5.01 -0.93
N GLY A 16 -27.69 -3.92 -0.61
CA GLY A 16 -28.44 -3.76 0.63
C GLY A 16 -29.52 -4.83 0.81
N ASP A 17 -30.33 -5.07 -0.23
CA ASP A 17 -31.39 -6.08 -0.21
C ASP A 17 -30.83 -7.50 -0.06
N ILE A 18 -29.75 -7.83 -0.76
CA ILE A 18 -29.05 -9.12 -0.61
C ILE A 18 -28.57 -9.29 0.83
N ILE A 19 -27.98 -8.25 1.42
CA ILE A 19 -27.49 -8.31 2.79
C ILE A 19 -28.64 -8.52 3.78
N ASP A 20 -29.71 -7.74 3.68
CA ASP A 20 -30.83 -7.83 4.63
C ASP A 20 -31.64 -9.13 4.48
N GLN A 21 -31.88 -9.58 3.24
CA GLN A 21 -32.69 -10.77 2.98
C GLN A 21 -31.90 -12.07 3.15
N LYS A 22 -30.66 -12.13 2.64
CA LYS A 22 -29.86 -13.36 2.58
C LYS A 22 -28.79 -13.44 3.66
N CYS A 23 -28.14 -12.34 4.04
CA CYS A 23 -26.97 -12.38 4.94
C CYS A 23 -27.30 -12.12 6.42
N ARG A 24 -28.24 -11.21 6.73
CA ARG A 24 -28.58 -10.83 8.11
C ARG A 24 -29.17 -11.99 8.93
N ARG A 25 -29.78 -12.96 8.26
CA ARG A 25 -30.30 -14.20 8.85
C ARG A 25 -29.41 -15.42 8.58
N CYS A 26 -28.26 -15.24 7.96
CA CYS A 26 -27.36 -16.33 7.59
C CYS A 26 -26.66 -16.90 8.84
N TYR A 27 -26.82 -18.21 9.07
CA TYR A 27 -26.17 -18.92 10.17
C TYR A 27 -24.63 -18.78 10.17
N TYR A 28 -24.02 -18.74 8.98
CA TYR A 28 -22.56 -18.63 8.83
C TYR A 28 -21.98 -17.25 9.16
N ASN A 29 -22.83 -16.23 9.28
CA ASN A 29 -22.41 -14.84 9.42
C ASN A 29 -22.83 -14.21 10.75
N ARG A 30 -23.56 -14.98 11.56
CA ARG A 30 -24.11 -14.53 12.83
C ARG A 30 -23.18 -14.96 13.95
N SER A 31 -22.46 -14.01 14.54
CA SER A 31 -21.66 -14.28 15.75
C SER A 31 -22.51 -14.36 17.02
N SER A 32 -23.67 -13.68 17.05
CA SER A 32 -24.67 -13.76 18.12
C SER A 32 -26.03 -13.25 17.63
N ASN A 33 -27.11 -13.49 18.37
CA ASN A 33 -28.45 -13.06 17.97
C ASN A 33 -28.61 -11.54 17.87
N GLU A 34 -27.80 -10.81 18.62
CA GLU A 34 -27.84 -9.36 18.82
C GLU A 34 -26.79 -8.63 17.97
N SER A 35 -25.84 -9.37 17.37
CA SER A 35 -24.82 -8.80 16.51
C SER A 35 -25.38 -8.51 15.12
N PHE A 36 -25.40 -7.23 14.75
CA PHE A 36 -25.78 -6.76 13.42
C PHE A 36 -24.58 -6.68 12.45
N SER A 37 -23.37 -7.08 12.88
CA SER A 37 -22.19 -7.05 12.02
C SER A 37 -22.23 -8.19 11.01
N VAL A 38 -22.50 -7.87 9.74
CA VAL A 38 -22.50 -8.82 8.63
C VAL A 38 -21.14 -8.75 7.93
N ASN A 39 -20.35 -9.82 7.99
CA ASN A 39 -19.09 -9.93 7.28
C ASN A 39 -19.28 -10.67 5.95
N GLU A 40 -18.52 -10.36 4.91
CA GLU A 40 -18.64 -11.11 3.66
C GLU A 40 -18.08 -12.54 3.81
N CYS A 41 -18.90 -13.56 3.54
CA CYS A 41 -18.46 -14.96 3.59
C CYS A 41 -17.59 -15.29 2.37
N LYS A 42 -16.43 -15.91 2.59
CA LYS A 42 -15.49 -16.25 1.51
C LYS A 42 -15.96 -17.40 0.62
N SER A 43 -16.69 -18.38 1.17
CA SER A 43 -17.00 -19.64 0.47
C SER A 43 -18.49 -19.82 0.15
N CYS A 44 -19.31 -18.77 0.29
CA CYS A 44 -20.75 -18.87 0.07
C CYS A 44 -21.16 -18.19 -1.26
N PRO A 45 -22.11 -18.77 -2.02
CA PRO A 45 -22.55 -18.21 -3.31
C PRO A 45 -23.06 -16.76 -3.21
N THR A 46 -23.75 -16.40 -2.12
CA THR A 46 -24.18 -15.02 -1.87
C THR A 46 -22.99 -14.08 -1.67
N GLY A 47 -21.91 -14.56 -1.03
CA GLY A 47 -20.66 -13.81 -0.89
C GLY A 47 -19.98 -13.59 -2.24
N ASP A 48 -20.01 -14.57 -3.14
CA ASP A 48 -19.51 -14.42 -4.52
C ASP A 48 -20.30 -13.35 -5.29
N GLU A 49 -21.63 -13.36 -5.18
CA GLU A 49 -22.52 -12.36 -5.78
C GLU A 49 -22.19 -10.94 -5.27
N LEU A 50 -22.04 -10.77 -3.96
CA LEU A 50 -21.64 -9.50 -3.34
C LEU A 50 -20.26 -9.01 -3.83
N ARG A 51 -19.28 -9.91 -3.98
CA ARG A 51 -17.96 -9.55 -4.54
C ARG A 51 -18.05 -9.08 -5.98
N GLN A 52 -18.84 -9.74 -6.80
CA GLN A 52 -19.04 -9.34 -8.19
C GLN A 52 -19.70 -7.96 -8.27
N LEU A 53 -20.72 -7.70 -7.45
CA LEU A 53 -21.35 -6.38 -7.35
C LEU A 53 -20.39 -5.31 -6.82
N GLY A 54 -19.52 -5.65 -5.86
CA GLY A 54 -18.49 -4.77 -5.32
C GLY A 54 -17.47 -4.30 -6.36
N ARG A 55 -17.08 -5.18 -7.29
CA ARG A 55 -16.08 -4.87 -8.34
C ARG A 55 -16.50 -3.75 -9.29
N TYR A 56 -17.80 -3.52 -9.44
CA TYR A 56 -18.33 -2.38 -10.18
C TYR A 56 -17.89 -1.03 -9.56
N PHE A 57 -17.69 -0.97 -8.24
CA PHE A 57 -17.19 0.21 -7.53
C PHE A 57 -15.66 0.33 -7.51
N ASP A 58 -14.91 -0.76 -7.73
CA ASP A 58 -13.44 -0.78 -7.81
C ASP A 58 -12.89 -0.04 -9.04
N THR A 59 -13.75 0.44 -9.92
CA THR A 59 -13.39 1.23 -11.11
C THR A 59 -12.80 2.60 -10.80
N GLN A 60 -12.81 3.04 -9.53
CA GLN A 60 -12.08 4.24 -9.15
C GLN A 60 -10.60 3.91 -8.96
N PRO A 61 -9.67 4.56 -9.71
CA PRO A 61 -8.25 4.41 -9.43
C PRO A 61 -7.99 4.77 -7.98
N LYS A 62 -7.39 3.84 -7.22
CA LYS A 62 -7.01 4.07 -5.83
C LYS A 62 -6.22 5.38 -5.79
N LYS A 63 -6.71 6.39 -5.06
CA LYS A 63 -6.07 7.72 -4.88
C LYS A 63 -4.74 7.66 -4.13
N ASN A 64 -4.03 6.54 -4.18
CA ASN A 64 -2.71 6.36 -3.59
C ASN A 64 -1.62 7.05 -4.42
N GLY A 65 -1.97 7.56 -5.60
CA GLY A 65 -1.09 8.34 -6.48
C GLY A 65 -1.20 9.84 -6.24
N GLY A 66 -0.95 10.31 -5.02
CA GLY A 66 -0.55 11.72 -4.86
C GLY A 66 0.64 12.00 -5.80
N PRO A 67 0.83 13.24 -6.27
CA PRO A 67 1.95 13.57 -7.16
C PRO A 67 3.24 13.05 -6.54
N ARG A 68 4.01 12.25 -7.31
CA ARG A 68 5.29 11.71 -6.84
C ARG A 68 6.13 12.90 -6.38
N LYS A 69 6.36 13.03 -5.07
CA LYS A 69 7.25 14.07 -4.54
C LYS A 69 8.58 13.93 -5.27
N ARG A 70 9.02 15.00 -5.95
CA ARG A 70 10.30 15.02 -6.64
C ARG A 70 11.40 14.62 -5.64
N ILE A 71 12.44 13.96 -6.13
CA ILE A 71 13.63 13.69 -5.30
C ILE A 71 14.12 15.07 -4.81
N PRO A 72 14.34 15.26 -3.50
CA PRO A 72 14.88 16.50 -2.97
C PRO A 72 16.13 16.94 -3.75
N VAL A 73 16.25 18.23 -4.01
CA VAL A 73 17.45 18.79 -4.63
C VAL A 73 18.65 18.44 -3.75
N GLY A 74 19.73 17.93 -4.35
CA GLY A 74 20.92 17.52 -3.61
C GLY A 74 20.83 16.15 -2.93
N LEU A 75 19.81 15.33 -3.18
CA LEU A 75 19.80 13.92 -2.74
C LEU A 75 20.17 13.00 -3.92
N THR A 76 21.47 12.90 -4.20
CA THR A 76 22.03 12.05 -5.27
C THR A 76 22.67 10.77 -4.73
N PRO A 77 22.89 9.74 -5.57
CA PRO A 77 23.59 8.52 -5.15
C PRO A 77 24.97 8.80 -4.52
N GLU A 78 25.70 9.78 -5.02
CA GLU A 78 27.06 10.14 -4.56
C GLU A 78 27.02 10.71 -3.15
N ILE A 79 26.08 11.62 -2.89
CA ILE A 79 25.90 12.24 -1.57
C ILE A 79 25.47 11.19 -0.55
N VAL A 80 24.51 10.33 -0.90
CA VAL A 80 24.08 9.24 -0.02
C VAL A 80 25.23 8.28 0.26
N ARG A 81 26.11 8.01 -0.71
CA ARG A 81 27.29 7.16 -0.51
C ARG A 81 28.30 7.80 0.45
N GLY A 82 28.60 9.08 0.28
CA GLY A 82 29.49 9.82 1.18
C GLY A 82 28.98 9.85 2.63
N LEU A 83 27.69 10.12 2.82
CA LEU A 83 27.07 10.11 4.15
C LEU A 83 27.09 8.72 4.80
N ASN A 84 26.84 7.66 4.02
CA ASN A 84 26.94 6.29 4.50
C ASN A 84 28.38 5.90 4.89
N GLN A 85 29.40 6.36 4.15
CA GLN A 85 30.81 6.16 4.51
C GLN A 85 31.20 6.88 5.80
N GLN A 86 30.58 8.04 6.08
CA GLN A 86 30.71 8.74 7.36
C GLN A 86 29.94 8.06 8.51
N GLY A 87 29.26 6.94 8.24
CA GLY A 87 28.50 6.18 9.24
C GLY A 87 27.08 6.68 9.48
N ILE A 88 26.60 7.67 8.72
CA ILE A 88 25.25 8.22 8.86
C ILE A 88 24.25 7.23 8.23
N PRO A 89 23.28 6.70 8.99
CA PRO A 89 22.34 5.71 8.48
C PRO A 89 21.28 6.35 7.57
N ASP A 90 20.77 5.58 6.61
CA ASP A 90 19.70 6.00 5.68
C ASP A 90 18.46 6.60 6.35
N LYS A 91 18.15 6.16 7.58
CA LYS A 91 17.07 6.75 8.40
C LYS A 91 17.34 8.23 8.67
N GLU A 92 18.57 8.54 9.10
CA GLU A 92 19.00 9.90 9.44
C GLU A 92 19.09 10.76 8.19
N ILE A 93 19.66 10.22 7.09
CA ILE A 93 19.69 10.89 5.79
C ILE A 93 18.25 11.20 5.32
N SER A 94 17.30 10.29 5.52
CA SER A 94 15.90 10.55 5.14
C SER A 94 15.29 11.71 5.95
N ILE A 95 15.61 11.81 7.24
CA ILE A 95 15.13 12.88 8.12
C ILE A 95 15.77 14.23 7.73
N MET A 96 17.08 14.26 7.44
CA MET A 96 17.80 15.46 6.98
C MET A 96 17.18 16.11 5.72
N TYR A 97 16.47 15.33 4.91
CA TYR A 97 15.85 15.81 3.66
C TYR A 97 14.32 15.93 3.75
N ASP A 98 13.76 16.02 4.96
CA ASP A 98 12.31 16.12 5.22
C ASP A 98 11.50 15.00 4.52
N ARG A 99 12.02 13.77 4.63
CA ARG A 99 11.39 12.56 4.08
C ARG A 99 11.07 11.55 5.16
N SER A 100 10.19 10.61 4.81
CA SER A 100 9.90 9.50 5.71
C SER A 100 11.15 8.66 5.93
N PHE A 101 11.31 8.09 7.13
CA PHE A 101 12.51 7.33 7.52
C PHE A 101 12.91 6.16 6.60
N THR A 102 12.02 5.71 5.71
CA THR A 102 12.26 4.63 4.73
C THR A 102 12.64 5.15 3.34
N TYR A 103 12.64 6.47 3.13
CA TYR A 103 12.71 7.07 1.80
C TYR A 103 14.03 6.76 1.09
N VAL A 104 15.18 6.99 1.73
CA VAL A 104 16.50 6.73 1.14
C VAL A 104 16.67 5.25 0.79
N GLY A 105 16.20 4.33 1.65
CA GLY A 105 16.25 2.89 1.37
C GLY A 105 15.41 2.51 0.13
N LYS A 106 14.23 3.10 -0.05
CA LYS A 106 13.42 2.93 -1.28
C LYS A 106 14.10 3.54 -2.50
N LEU A 107 14.77 4.68 -2.31
CA LEU A 107 15.47 5.40 -3.37
C LEU A 107 16.72 4.66 -3.85
N LYS A 108 17.48 4.02 -2.94
CA LYS A 108 18.61 3.15 -3.27
C LYS A 108 18.18 1.97 -4.15
N LYS A 109 17.08 1.27 -3.80
CA LYS A 109 16.53 0.19 -4.64
C LYS A 109 16.16 0.66 -6.04
N LYS A 110 15.61 1.88 -6.15
CA LYS A 110 15.33 2.49 -7.45
C LYS A 110 16.63 2.77 -8.22
N TRP A 111 17.63 3.38 -7.59
CA TRP A 111 18.92 3.64 -8.23
C TRP A 111 19.68 2.36 -8.61
N GLU A 112 19.52 1.28 -7.85
CA GLU A 112 20.06 -0.03 -8.17
C GLU A 112 19.43 -0.58 -9.46
N SER A 113 18.09 -0.50 -9.59
CA SER A 113 17.41 -0.88 -10.84
C SER A 113 17.78 -0.01 -12.05
N GLU A 114 18.23 1.23 -11.81
CA GLU A 114 18.72 2.16 -12.84
C GLU A 114 20.24 2.03 -13.08
N GLY A 115 20.94 1.14 -12.38
CA GLY A 115 22.39 0.97 -12.47
C GLY A 115 23.23 2.11 -11.86
N LYS A 116 22.59 3.08 -11.19
CA LYS A 116 23.21 4.26 -10.55
C LYS A 116 23.70 4.00 -9.13
N TRP A 117 23.27 2.90 -8.52
CA TRP A 117 23.73 2.48 -7.21
C TRP A 117 24.48 1.15 -7.33
N LYS A 118 25.71 1.12 -6.81
CA LYS A 118 26.54 -0.08 -6.67
C LYS A 118 27.13 -0.07 -5.28
N GLY A 119 26.67 -0.96 -4.41
CA GLY A 119 27.15 -1.10 -3.04
C GLY A 119 26.07 -1.55 -2.06
N PRO A 120 26.49 -1.97 -0.85
CA PRO A 120 25.58 -2.48 0.17
C PRO A 120 24.50 -1.46 0.52
N THR A 121 23.24 -1.85 0.34
CA THR A 121 22.08 -1.09 0.82
C THR A 121 21.90 -1.25 2.34
N ASN A 122 22.56 -2.25 2.92
CA ASN A 122 22.45 -2.59 4.34
C ASN A 122 23.61 -1.98 5.15
N MET A 123 23.29 -1.18 6.16
CA MET A 123 24.28 -0.62 7.10
C MET A 123 25.15 -1.70 7.77
N ARG A 124 24.64 -2.93 7.93
CA ARG A 124 25.42 -4.05 8.48
C ARG A 124 26.57 -4.47 7.56
N GLU A 125 26.36 -4.40 6.26
CA GLU A 125 27.38 -4.74 5.25
C GLU A 125 28.41 -3.61 5.13
N ILE A 126 27.97 -2.35 5.22
CA ILE A 126 28.88 -1.18 5.25
C ILE A 126 29.82 -1.25 6.46
N LYS A 127 29.29 -1.55 7.66
CA LYS A 127 30.11 -1.68 8.87
C LYS A 127 31.11 -2.85 8.82
N ARG A 128 30.79 -3.94 8.10
CA ARG A 128 31.74 -5.05 7.87
C ARG A 128 32.86 -4.70 6.89
N GLY A 129 32.58 -3.84 5.90
CA GLY A 129 33.59 -3.39 4.93
C GLY A 129 34.61 -2.40 5.53
N GLY A 130 34.22 -1.61 6.53
CA GLY A 130 35.12 -0.64 7.19
C GLY A 130 36.07 -1.23 8.24
N ALA A 131 35.94 -2.52 8.59
CA ALA A 131 36.80 -3.19 9.58
C ALA A 131 38.04 -3.86 8.96
N ASN A 132 38.23 -3.77 7.64
CA ASN A 132 39.36 -4.36 6.91
C ASN A 132 40.15 -3.30 6.09
N ALA A 133 40.21 -2.05 6.55
CA ALA A 133 41.01 -0.99 5.95
C ALA A 133 41.95 -0.38 7.00
#